data_AF-A0A8T5QKG4-F1
#
_entry.id   AF-A0A8T5QKG4-F1
#
_cell.length_a   1.000
_cell.length_b   1.000
_cell.length_c   1.000
_cell.angle_alpha   90.00
_cell.angle_beta   90.00
_cell.angle_gamma   90.00
#
_symmetry.space_group_name_H-M   'P 1'
#
loop_
_entity.id
_entity.type
_entity.pdbx_description
1 polymer ?
#
loop_
_entity_poly.entity_id
_entity_poly.type
_entity_poly.pdbx_seq_one_letter_code
_entity_poly.pdbx_strand_id
1 'polypeptide(L)'
;MKENKLLKSVGGFIATNKVSILYIGGSVLAVAIAIPLYKRIKNLLNFEVEKARTFDYIEDIPVNTSNATITPNQAKIFSNQLVDAMSVSSGTDESAIKSVFEKIKNKDDMNLLYKTFGVRKYSTINTGEASGVFGGVIENTFGYIEYDLAGWLKTELGLFDWRTKRVVNEKLGLIGISI
;
A
#
# COMPACT_ATOMS: atom_id res chain seq x y z
N MET A 1 15.09 -58.95 -5.74
CA MET A 1 14.61 -59.15 -4.35
C MET A 1 15.37 -58.33 -3.29
N LYS A 2 15.92 -57.14 -3.60
CA LYS A 2 16.65 -56.27 -2.64
C LYS A 2 15.87 -55.01 -2.19
N GLU A 3 14.96 -54.47 -3.00
CA GLU A 3 14.18 -53.25 -2.67
C GLU A 3 13.23 -53.42 -1.48
N ASN A 4 12.60 -54.58 -1.33
CA ASN A 4 11.65 -54.83 -0.24
C ASN A 4 12.28 -54.85 1.17
N LYS A 5 13.61 -55.04 1.28
CA LYS A 5 14.30 -55.00 2.58
C LYS A 5 14.65 -53.57 3.00
N LEU A 6 15.02 -52.71 2.06
CA LEU A 6 15.33 -51.30 2.30
C LEU A 6 14.07 -50.52 2.72
N LEU A 7 12.96 -50.67 2.00
CA LEU A 7 11.70 -50.00 2.32
C LEU A 7 11.12 -50.46 3.66
N LYS A 8 11.22 -51.75 4.00
CA LYS A 8 10.81 -52.27 5.31
C LYS A 8 11.73 -51.81 6.44
N SER A 9 13.02 -51.66 6.19
CA SER A 9 13.99 -51.18 7.18
C SER A 9 13.80 -49.68 7.46
N VAL A 10 13.58 -48.86 6.43
CA VAL A 10 13.29 -47.42 6.57
C VAL A 10 11.90 -47.21 7.21
N GLY A 11 10.88 -47.95 6.75
CA GLY A 11 9.54 -47.89 7.33
C GLY A 11 9.49 -48.34 8.79
N GLY A 12 10.25 -49.37 9.16
CA GLY A 12 10.40 -49.83 10.54
C GLY A 12 11.12 -48.82 11.42
N PHE A 13 12.20 -48.21 10.93
CA PHE A 13 12.95 -47.19 11.68
C PHE A 13 12.11 -45.94 11.99
N ILE A 14 11.32 -45.47 11.01
CA ILE A 14 10.38 -44.34 11.17
C ILE A 14 9.27 -44.70 12.16
N ALA A 15 8.74 -45.93 12.11
CA ALA A 15 7.68 -46.38 13.01
C ALA A 15 8.12 -46.50 14.47
N THR A 16 9.37 -46.89 14.72
CA THR A 16 9.93 -47.08 16.07
C THR A 16 10.41 -45.78 16.70
N ASN A 17 10.93 -44.82 15.92
CA ASN A 17 11.56 -43.60 16.44
C ASN A 17 10.73 -42.34 16.21
N LYS A 18 9.39 -42.46 16.13
CA LYS A 18 8.45 -41.36 15.82
C LYS A 18 8.67 -40.12 16.68
N VAL A 19 8.94 -40.31 17.97
CA VAL A 19 9.16 -39.22 18.93
C VAL A 19 10.48 -38.50 18.65
N SER A 20 11.57 -39.23 18.46
CA SER A 20 12.88 -38.65 18.11
C SER A 20 12.87 -37.96 16.74
N ILE A 21 12.17 -38.50 15.75
CA ILE A 21 11.99 -37.87 14.43
C ILE A 21 11.13 -36.62 14.54
N LEU A 22 10.09 -36.60 15.40
CA LEU A 22 9.28 -35.42 15.64
C LEU A 22 10.10 -34.30 16.31
N TYR A 23 10.96 -34.64 17.28
CA TYR A 23 11.84 -33.65 17.92
C TYR A 23 12.95 -33.15 17.00
N ILE A 24 13.59 -34.04 16.23
CA ILE A 24 14.65 -33.65 15.27
C ILE A 24 14.04 -32.88 14.11
N GLY A 25 12.91 -33.35 13.55
CA GLY A 25 12.18 -32.65 12.49
C GLY A 25 11.64 -31.31 12.97
N GLY A 26 11.08 -31.25 14.19
CA GLY A 26 10.58 -30.03 14.81
C GLY A 26 11.69 -29.01 15.11
N SER A 27 12.86 -29.46 15.57
CA SER A 27 14.02 -28.58 15.82
C SER A 27 14.66 -28.05 14.53
N VAL A 28 14.76 -28.88 13.49
CA VAL A 28 15.22 -28.43 12.16
C VAL A 28 14.25 -27.42 11.55
N LEU A 29 12.93 -27.66 11.65
CA LEU A 29 11.90 -26.70 11.25
C LEU A 29 11.98 -25.40 12.05
N ALA A 30 12.14 -25.48 13.37
CA ALA A 30 12.27 -24.31 14.22
C ALA A 30 13.50 -23.46 13.86
N VAL A 31 14.65 -24.08 13.56
CA VAL A 31 15.86 -23.37 13.13
C VAL A 31 15.69 -22.79 11.73
N ALA A 32 15.10 -23.55 10.80
CA ALA A 32 14.80 -23.09 9.44
C ALA A 32 13.83 -21.89 9.42
N ILE A 33 12.95 -21.79 10.41
CA ILE A 33 12.03 -20.65 10.61
C ILE A 33 12.71 -19.51 11.40
N ALA A 34 13.51 -19.84 12.42
CA ALA A 34 14.15 -18.85 13.29
C ALA A 34 15.26 -18.06 12.59
N ILE A 35 16.06 -18.67 11.70
CA ILE A 35 17.12 -17.98 10.96
C ILE A 35 16.57 -16.85 10.07
N PRO A 36 15.54 -17.04 9.23
CA PRO A 36 14.97 -15.96 8.44
C PRO A 36 14.25 -14.92 9.31
N LEU A 37 13.58 -15.32 10.41
CA LEU A 37 12.98 -14.38 11.37
C LEU A 37 14.04 -13.49 12.05
N TYR A 38 15.15 -14.07 12.49
CA TYR A 38 16.25 -13.33 13.12
C TYR A 38 16.91 -12.35 12.16
N LYS A 39 17.16 -12.77 10.89
CA LYS A 39 17.66 -11.86 9.86
C LYS A 39 16.69 -10.70 9.58
N ARG A 40 15.37 -10.97 9.59
CA ARG A 40 14.34 -9.94 9.41
C ARG A 40 14.27 -8.95 10.59
N ILE A 41 14.37 -9.42 11.83
CA ILE A 41 14.37 -8.57 13.03
C ILE A 41 15.65 -7.72 13.08
N LYS A 42 16.81 -8.29 12.72
CA LYS A 42 18.07 -7.54 12.65
C LYS A 42 18.02 -6.44 11.59
N ASN A 43 17.37 -6.68 10.45
CA ASN A 43 17.15 -5.66 9.42
C ASN A 43 16.12 -4.60 9.86
N LEU A 44 15.12 -4.97 10.67
CA LEU A 44 14.17 -4.02 11.27
C LEU A 44 14.82 -3.13 12.35
N LEU A 45 15.89 -3.57 13.01
CA LEU A 45 16.62 -2.78 14.00
C LEU A 45 17.73 -1.92 13.37
N ASN A 46 18.13 -2.21 12.14
CA ASN A 46 18.97 -1.34 11.31
C ASN A 46 18.07 -0.37 10.53
N PHE A 47 17.48 0.60 11.25
CA PHE A 47 16.85 1.76 10.62
C PHE A 47 17.93 2.66 9.99
N GLU A 48 18.49 2.26 8.85
CA GLU A 48 18.69 3.25 7.81
C GLU A 48 17.31 3.55 7.27
N VAL A 49 16.70 4.61 7.81
CA VAL A 49 15.52 5.23 7.22
C VAL A 49 15.89 5.52 5.77
N GLU A 50 15.32 4.75 4.83
CA GLU A 50 15.38 5.08 3.42
C GLU A 50 14.94 6.54 3.32
N LYS A 51 15.90 7.42 3.00
CA LYS A 51 15.65 8.87 3.00
C LYS A 51 14.42 9.11 2.15
N ALA A 52 13.42 9.77 2.74
CA ALA A 52 12.23 10.20 2.01
C ALA A 52 12.70 10.84 0.70
N ARG A 53 12.23 10.30 -0.44
CA ARG A 53 12.44 10.98 -1.71
C ARG A 53 11.65 12.28 -1.60
N THR A 54 12.34 13.41 -1.54
CA THR A 54 11.70 14.71 -1.63
C THR A 54 11.14 14.83 -3.04
N PHE A 55 9.82 14.85 -3.15
CA PHE A 55 9.14 15.18 -4.39
C PHE A 55 9.10 16.71 -4.48
N ASP A 56 10.22 17.29 -4.89
CA ASP A 56 10.47 18.74 -4.89
C ASP A 56 9.31 19.54 -5.55
N TYR A 57 8.62 18.94 -6.54
CA TYR A 57 7.49 19.59 -7.23
C TYR A 57 6.24 19.79 -6.36
N ILE A 58 6.04 19.00 -5.30
CA ILE A 58 4.89 19.17 -4.39
C ILE A 58 5.14 20.32 -3.42
N GLU A 59 6.38 20.49 -2.97
CA GLU A 59 6.76 21.56 -2.04
C GLU A 59 6.64 22.94 -2.70
N ASP A 60 6.95 23.01 -3.99
CA ASP A 60 6.88 24.22 -4.81
C ASP A 60 5.46 24.66 -5.20
N ILE A 61 4.42 23.88 -4.86
CA ILE A 61 3.04 24.25 -5.18
C ILE A 61 2.65 25.52 -4.41
N PRO A 62 2.32 26.63 -5.11
CA PRO A 62 1.93 27.87 -4.46
C PRO A 62 0.51 27.74 -3.93
N VAL A 63 0.34 27.93 -2.63
CA VAL A 63 -0.98 27.92 -1.98
C VAL A 63 -1.24 29.30 -1.40
N ASN A 64 -2.23 30.01 -1.96
CA ASN A 64 -2.70 31.24 -1.35
C ASN A 64 -3.88 30.94 -0.40
N THR A 65 -3.56 30.82 0.89
CA THR A 65 -4.56 30.52 1.93
C THR A 65 -5.61 31.61 2.12
N SER A 66 -5.36 32.84 1.66
CA SER A 66 -6.36 33.93 1.70
C SER A 66 -7.44 33.79 0.64
N ASN A 67 -7.16 33.08 -0.46
CA ASN A 67 -8.11 32.81 -1.55
C ASN A 67 -8.75 31.42 -1.46
N ALA A 68 -8.16 30.52 -0.66
CA ALA A 68 -8.71 29.20 -0.41
C ALA A 68 -10.03 29.29 0.37
N THR A 69 -11.05 28.59 -0.12
CA THR A 69 -12.33 28.42 0.57
C THR A 69 -12.31 27.25 1.56
N ILE A 70 -11.30 26.39 1.46
CA ILE A 70 -11.07 25.28 2.39
C ILE A 70 -9.86 25.59 3.30
N THR A 71 -9.96 25.18 4.56
CA THR A 71 -8.88 25.29 5.53
C THR A 71 -7.87 24.15 5.38
N PRO A 72 -6.62 24.29 5.90
CA PRO A 72 -5.65 23.19 5.93
C PRO A 72 -6.19 21.93 6.62
N ASN A 73 -6.98 22.09 7.68
CA ASN A 73 -7.61 20.95 8.37
C ASN A 73 -8.66 20.27 7.49
N GLN A 74 -9.47 21.02 6.75
CA GLN A 74 -10.41 20.45 5.78
C GLN A 74 -9.68 19.73 4.65
N ALA A 75 -8.60 20.30 4.13
CA ALA A 75 -7.77 19.65 3.12
C ALA A 75 -7.18 18.32 3.61
N LYS A 76 -6.76 18.25 4.88
CA LYS A 76 -6.29 17.00 5.50
C LYS A 76 -7.41 15.96 5.62
N ILE A 77 -8.60 16.37 6.05
CA ILE A 77 -9.77 15.49 6.11
C ILE A 77 -10.11 14.97 4.72
N PHE A 78 -10.17 15.84 3.72
CA PHE A 78 -10.47 15.47 2.33
C PHE A 78 -9.42 14.53 1.75
N SER A 79 -8.14 14.78 2.03
CA SER A 79 -7.06 13.89 1.60
C SER A 79 -7.21 12.48 2.18
N ASN A 80 -7.55 12.35 3.45
CA ASN A 80 -7.78 11.03 4.05
C ASN A 80 -9.05 10.37 3.51
N GLN A 81 -10.15 11.12 3.35
CA GLN A 81 -11.37 10.61 2.73
C GLN A 81 -11.13 10.06 1.31
N LEU A 82 -10.26 10.71 0.54
CA LEU A 82 -9.88 10.22 -0.79
C LEU A 82 -9.12 8.90 -0.70
N VAL A 83 -8.17 8.76 0.23
CA VAL A 83 -7.47 7.49 0.42
C VAL A 83 -8.41 6.38 0.89
N ASP A 84 -9.30 6.67 1.83
CA ASP A 84 -10.30 5.71 2.31
C ASP A 84 -11.21 5.26 1.15
N ALA A 85 -11.68 6.20 0.33
CA ALA A 85 -12.52 5.92 -0.83
C ALA A 85 -11.79 5.10 -1.91
N MET A 86 -10.48 5.32 -2.06
CA MET A 86 -9.63 4.60 -3.01
C MET A 86 -9.12 3.25 -2.49
N SER A 87 -9.10 3.04 -1.17
CA SER A 87 -8.51 1.84 -0.56
C SER A 87 -9.55 0.80 -0.13
N VAL A 88 -10.74 0.83 -0.75
CA VAL A 88 -11.84 -0.07 -0.42
C VAL A 88 -11.59 -1.43 -1.09
N SER A 89 -11.53 -2.50 -0.30
CA SER A 89 -11.23 -3.86 -0.76
C SER A 89 -12.21 -4.42 -1.80
N SER A 90 -13.40 -3.83 -1.93
CA SER A 90 -14.43 -4.19 -2.91
C SER A 90 -14.42 -3.33 -4.18
N GLY A 91 -13.43 -2.46 -4.34
CA GLY A 91 -13.33 -1.47 -5.43
C GLY A 91 -13.52 -0.03 -4.94
N THR A 92 -13.17 0.93 -5.77
CA THR A 92 -13.16 2.37 -5.47
C THR A 92 -14.56 2.93 -5.17
N ASP A 93 -14.71 3.78 -4.15
CA ASP A 93 -15.94 4.55 -3.89
C ASP A 93 -15.92 5.86 -4.68
N GLU A 94 -16.43 5.83 -5.90
CA GLU A 94 -16.43 6.99 -6.79
C GLU A 94 -17.37 8.10 -6.31
N SER A 95 -18.39 7.75 -5.52
CA SER A 95 -19.34 8.70 -4.96
C SER A 95 -18.69 9.56 -3.87
N ALA A 96 -17.88 8.94 -3.01
CA ALA A 96 -17.08 9.62 -2.00
C ALA A 96 -16.03 10.53 -2.66
N ILE A 97 -15.31 10.03 -3.68
CA ILE A 97 -14.36 10.83 -4.46
C ILE A 97 -15.05 12.06 -5.04
N LYS A 98 -16.18 11.89 -5.74
CA LYS A 98 -16.95 13.00 -6.32
C LYS A 98 -17.36 14.01 -5.26
N SER A 99 -17.83 13.56 -4.10
CA SER A 99 -18.26 14.44 -3.00
C SER A 99 -17.13 15.30 -2.43
N VAL A 100 -15.89 14.82 -2.47
CA VAL A 100 -14.72 15.60 -2.07
C VAL A 100 -14.39 16.64 -3.13
N PHE A 101 -14.32 16.23 -4.40
CA PHE A 101 -13.98 17.13 -5.50
C PHE A 101 -15.05 18.22 -5.75
N GLU A 102 -16.32 17.98 -5.43
CA GLU A 102 -17.37 18.99 -5.49
C GLU A 102 -17.21 20.11 -4.44
N LYS A 103 -16.46 19.87 -3.35
CA LYS A 103 -16.14 20.88 -2.34
C LYS A 103 -14.99 21.79 -2.76
N ILE A 104 -14.25 21.42 -3.80
CA ILE A 104 -13.11 22.19 -4.34
C ILE A 104 -13.65 23.22 -5.33
N LYS A 105 -13.53 24.51 -4.96
CA LYS A 105 -14.17 25.60 -5.72
C LYS A 105 -13.21 26.32 -6.65
N ASN A 106 -11.95 26.41 -6.28
CA ASN A 106 -10.96 27.20 -7.01
C ASN A 106 -9.57 26.55 -7.04
N LYS A 107 -8.65 27.21 -7.75
CA LYS A 107 -7.27 26.73 -7.91
C LYS A 107 -6.53 26.62 -6.58
N ASP A 108 -6.72 27.58 -5.68
CA ASP A 108 -6.04 27.58 -4.38
C ASP A 108 -6.52 26.44 -3.47
N ASP A 109 -7.81 26.10 -3.50
CA ASP A 109 -8.36 24.90 -2.84
C ASP A 109 -7.73 23.62 -3.40
N MET A 110 -7.62 23.52 -4.73
CA MET A 110 -7.03 22.36 -5.38
C MET A 110 -5.54 22.24 -5.07
N ASN A 111 -4.78 23.34 -5.14
CA ASN A 111 -3.38 23.39 -4.74
C ASN A 111 -3.20 22.96 -3.29
N LEU A 112 -4.04 23.46 -2.39
CA LEU A 112 -4.00 23.10 -0.97
C LEU A 112 -4.31 21.61 -0.77
N LEU A 113 -5.35 21.07 -1.41
CA LEU A 113 -5.69 19.64 -1.34
C LEU A 113 -4.56 18.76 -1.90
N TYR A 114 -4.04 19.10 -3.09
CA TYR A 114 -3.01 18.32 -3.77
C TYR A 114 -1.70 18.30 -2.97
N LYS A 115 -1.29 19.47 -2.45
CA LYS A 115 -0.14 19.59 -1.55
C LYS A 115 -0.33 18.84 -0.23
N THR A 116 -1.54 18.91 0.34
CA THR A 116 -1.87 18.20 1.59
C THR A 116 -1.90 16.69 1.40
N PHE A 117 -2.36 16.22 0.24
CA PHE A 117 -2.32 14.81 -0.11
C PHE A 117 -0.89 14.30 -0.21
N GLY A 118 -0.01 15.10 -0.81
CA GLY A 118 1.41 14.80 -0.94
C GLY A 118 1.64 13.58 -1.81
N VAL A 119 2.58 12.74 -1.39
CA VAL A 119 2.83 11.45 -2.02
C VAL A 119 2.56 10.35 -1.00
N ARG A 120 1.79 9.34 -1.41
CA ARG A 120 1.35 8.23 -0.56
C ARG A 120 1.70 6.90 -1.20
N LYS A 121 2.03 5.90 -0.37
CA LYS A 121 2.38 4.55 -0.79
C LYS A 121 1.16 3.79 -1.25
N TYR A 122 1.17 3.34 -2.49
CA TYR A 122 0.15 2.52 -3.11
C TYR A 122 0.59 1.06 -3.18
N SER A 123 -0.27 0.16 -2.71
CA SER A 123 -0.07 -1.29 -2.84
C SER A 123 -0.80 -1.80 -4.08
N THR A 124 -0.05 -2.24 -5.10
CA THR A 124 -0.61 -2.86 -6.30
C THR A 124 -1.23 -4.24 -6.05
N ILE A 125 -0.85 -4.89 -4.94
CA ILE A 125 -1.35 -6.22 -4.57
C ILE A 125 -2.68 -6.10 -3.83
N ASN A 126 -2.82 -5.11 -2.93
CA ASN A 126 -4.02 -4.93 -2.11
C ASN A 126 -5.00 -3.90 -2.68
N THR A 127 -4.69 -3.28 -3.84
CA THR A 127 -5.50 -2.23 -4.49
C THR A 127 -5.93 -1.17 -3.49
N GLY A 128 -4.96 -0.40 -2.99
CA GLY A 128 -5.17 0.62 -1.96
C GLY A 128 -3.99 0.83 -1.00
N GLU A 129 -4.27 1.43 0.15
CA GLU A 129 -3.30 1.64 1.24
C GLU A 129 -2.99 0.32 1.96
N ALA A 130 -1.71 0.06 2.22
CA ALA A 130 -1.21 -1.22 2.70
C ALA A 130 -1.85 -1.64 4.05
N SER A 131 -2.63 -2.72 4.08
CA SER A 131 -3.21 -3.27 5.32
C SER A 131 -2.31 -4.38 5.90
N GLY A 132 -1.57 -4.01 6.94
CA GLY A 132 -0.39 -4.75 7.44
C GLY A 132 -0.60 -6.10 8.14
N VAL A 133 -1.74 -6.78 8.05
CA VAL A 133 -1.99 -8.00 8.87
C VAL A 133 -1.79 -9.30 8.10
N PHE A 134 -2.11 -9.35 6.79
CA PHE A 134 -1.78 -10.48 5.91
C PHE A 134 -1.08 -10.05 4.60
N GLY A 135 -1.23 -8.79 4.19
CA GLY A 135 -0.57 -8.20 3.03
C GLY A 135 0.89 -7.80 3.28
N GLY A 136 1.23 -7.35 4.49
CA GLY A 136 2.53 -6.72 4.77
C GLY A 136 3.79 -7.58 4.53
N VAL A 137 3.68 -8.91 4.44
CA VAL A 137 4.81 -9.79 4.11
C VAL A 137 5.00 -9.97 2.60
N ILE A 138 3.90 -10.01 1.83
CA ILE A 138 3.93 -10.13 0.37
C ILE A 138 4.16 -8.75 -0.24
N GLU A 139 3.51 -7.70 0.26
CA GLU A 139 3.66 -6.31 -0.19
C GLU A 139 5.09 -5.77 -0.03
N ASN A 140 5.77 -6.06 1.09
CA ASN A 140 7.18 -5.68 1.26
C ASN A 140 8.14 -6.43 0.30
N THR A 141 7.72 -7.53 -0.30
CA THR A 141 8.54 -8.33 -1.21
C THR A 141 8.40 -7.89 -2.68
N PHE A 142 7.23 -7.34 -3.06
CA PHE A 142 6.95 -6.86 -4.42
C PHE A 142 7.03 -5.34 -4.60
N GLY A 143 7.22 -4.60 -3.49
CA GLY A 143 7.45 -3.17 -3.49
C GLY A 143 6.16 -2.35 -3.47
N TYR A 144 6.29 -1.12 -2.99
CA TYR A 144 5.23 -0.09 -3.04
C TYR A 144 5.56 0.90 -4.14
N ILE A 145 4.54 1.44 -4.79
CA ILE A 145 4.69 2.57 -5.69
C ILE A 145 4.24 3.82 -4.95
N GLU A 146 5.04 4.87 -5.01
CA GLU A 146 4.69 6.16 -4.44
C GLU A 146 3.93 6.97 -5.49
N TYR A 147 2.69 7.33 -5.19
CA TYR A 147 1.84 8.12 -6.08
C TYR A 147 1.38 9.41 -5.39
N ASP A 148 1.37 10.50 -6.15
CA ASP A 148 0.60 11.69 -5.80
C ASP A 148 -0.90 11.44 -6.04
N LEU A 149 -1.73 12.44 -5.71
CA LEU A 149 -3.18 12.33 -5.85
C LEU A 149 -3.62 11.94 -7.28
N ALA A 150 -2.95 12.46 -8.32
CA ALA A 150 -3.31 12.12 -9.69
C ALA A 150 -2.92 10.67 -10.03
N GLY A 151 -1.75 10.22 -9.57
CA GLY A 151 -1.32 8.82 -9.71
C GLY A 151 -2.29 7.84 -9.04
N TRP A 152 -2.74 8.15 -7.82
CA TRP A 152 -3.74 7.36 -7.10
C TRP A 152 -5.06 7.29 -7.88
N LEU A 153 -5.61 8.44 -8.26
CA LEU A 153 -6.90 8.50 -8.97
C LEU A 153 -6.85 7.84 -10.35
N LYS A 154 -5.72 7.93 -11.06
CA LYS A 154 -5.53 7.27 -12.35
C LYS A 154 -5.51 5.75 -12.22
N THR A 155 -4.96 5.25 -11.12
CA THR A 155 -4.84 3.81 -10.87
C THR A 155 -6.17 3.22 -10.42
N GLU A 156 -6.90 3.96 -9.59
CA GLU A 156 -8.15 3.51 -8.97
C GLU A 156 -9.37 3.71 -9.87
N LEU A 157 -9.50 4.87 -10.51
CA LEU A 157 -10.63 5.11 -11.42
C LEU A 157 -10.42 4.33 -12.72
N GLY A 158 -11.25 3.32 -12.93
CA GLY A 158 -11.25 2.46 -14.10
C GLY A 158 -11.73 3.15 -15.38
N LEU A 159 -11.77 2.40 -16.49
CA LEU A 159 -12.22 2.91 -17.78
C LEU A 159 -13.71 3.31 -17.79
N PHE A 160 -14.53 2.67 -16.94
CA PHE A 160 -15.97 2.90 -16.90
C PHE A 160 -16.39 4.05 -15.98
N ASP A 161 -15.47 4.62 -15.19
CA ASP A 161 -15.75 5.68 -14.20
C ASP A 161 -15.70 7.09 -14.80
N TRP A 162 -16.08 7.21 -16.07
CA TRP A 162 -15.96 8.43 -16.86
C TRP A 162 -16.68 9.63 -16.23
N ARG A 163 -17.77 9.41 -15.48
CA ARG A 163 -18.51 10.48 -14.80
C ARG A 163 -17.69 11.10 -13.68
N THR A 164 -17.01 10.26 -12.90
CA THR A 164 -16.16 10.69 -11.79
C THR A 164 -14.87 11.29 -12.33
N LYS A 165 -14.25 10.63 -13.32
CA LYS A 165 -13.09 11.17 -14.04
C LYS A 165 -13.33 12.55 -14.61
N ARG A 166 -14.53 12.83 -15.15
CA ARG A 166 -14.88 14.16 -15.64
C ARG A 166 -14.83 15.22 -14.54
N VAL A 167 -15.42 14.95 -13.37
CA VAL A 167 -15.41 15.90 -12.24
C VAL A 167 -13.99 16.07 -11.70
N VAL A 168 -13.24 14.98 -11.57
CA VAL A 168 -11.85 15.00 -11.12
C VAL A 168 -10.98 15.82 -12.09
N ASN A 169 -11.08 15.57 -13.39
CA ASN A 169 -10.31 16.30 -14.41
C ASN A 169 -10.69 17.78 -14.50
N GLU A 170 -11.96 18.13 -14.23
CA GLU A 170 -12.35 19.54 -14.10
C GLU A 170 -11.57 20.24 -12.98
N LYS A 171 -11.38 19.56 -11.83
CA LYS A 171 -10.67 20.16 -10.69
C LYS A 171 -9.15 20.09 -10.82
N LEU A 172 -8.60 18.94 -11.26
CA LEU A 172 -7.17 18.82 -11.58
C LEU A 172 -6.74 19.80 -12.69
N GLY A 173 -7.65 20.09 -13.63
CA GLY A 173 -7.42 21.07 -14.68
C GLY A 173 -7.16 22.49 -14.15
N LEU A 174 -7.68 22.85 -12.96
CA LEU A 174 -7.40 24.15 -12.33
C LEU A 174 -5.91 24.35 -12.03
N ILE A 175 -5.19 23.25 -11.86
CA ILE A 175 -3.74 23.21 -11.57
C ILE A 175 -2.92 22.64 -12.74
N GLY A 176 -3.55 22.44 -13.90
CA GLY A 176 -2.88 21.98 -15.13
C GLY A 176 -2.60 20.48 -15.20
N ILE A 177 -3.30 19.65 -14.42
CA ILE A 177 -3.13 18.20 -14.35
C ILE A 177 -4.37 17.49 -14.93
N SER A 178 -4.19 16.29 -15.49
CA SER A 178 -5.28 15.42 -15.93
C SER A 178 -4.92 13.94 -15.75
N ILE A 179 -5.96 13.10 -15.70
CA ILE A 179 -5.90 11.63 -15.55
C ILE A 179 -6.78 10.90 -16.54
#